data_AF-A0A0A8ZQN6-F1
#
_entry.id   AF-A0A0A8ZQN6-F1
#
_cell.length_a   1.000
_cell.length_b   1.000
_cell.length_c   1.000
_cell.angle_alpha   90.00
_cell.angle_beta   90.00
_cell.angle_gamma   90.00
#
_symmetry.space_group_name_H-M   'P 1'
#
loop_
_entity.id
_entity.type
_entity.pdbx_description
1 polymer ?
#
loop_
_entity_poly.entity_id
_entity_poly.type
_entity_poly.pdbx_seq_one_letter_code
_entity_poly.pdbx_strand_id
1 'polypeptide(L)'
;MRERADRLKGEVLRMFEAGTAMSVADTVTLVETLERLGIDNHFREEIDAALRCVRSEDLEFGCYNDLRIVALRFRLLRQHGFWVSAGLYFKGQDVLVAYFF
;
A
#
# COMPACT_ATOMS: atom_id res chain seq x y z
N MET A 1 -19.99 6.95 22.85
CA MET A 1 -19.58 5.98 21.81
C MET A 1 -18.90 6.63 20.61
N ARG A 2 -19.36 7.81 20.10
CA ARG A 2 -18.71 8.50 18.96
C ARG A 2 -17.29 9.00 19.23
N GLU A 3 -17.06 9.52 20.44
CA GLU A 3 -15.75 10.08 20.84
C GLU A 3 -14.57 9.09 20.71
N ARG A 4 -14.79 7.79 20.92
CA ARG A 4 -13.75 6.77 20.73
C ARG A 4 -13.45 6.52 19.24
N ALA A 5 -14.48 6.56 18.40
CA ALA A 5 -14.31 6.38 16.95
C ALA A 5 -13.59 7.57 16.34
N ASP A 6 -13.92 8.80 16.76
CA ASP A 6 -13.26 10.02 16.30
C ASP A 6 -11.78 10.05 16.72
N ARG A 7 -11.48 9.58 17.94
CA ARG A 7 -10.08 9.43 18.41
C ARG A 7 -9.29 8.43 17.57
N LEU A 8 -9.89 7.27 17.27
CA LEU A 8 -9.24 6.23 16.48
C LEU A 8 -9.01 6.70 15.03
N LYS A 9 -9.96 7.45 14.47
CA LYS A 9 -9.81 8.09 13.16
C LYS A 9 -8.60 9.04 13.14
N GLY A 10 -8.43 9.85 14.19
CA GLY A 10 -7.28 10.73 14.35
C GLY A 10 -5.94 9.99 14.53
N GLU A 11 -5.94 8.76 15.07
CA GLU A 11 -4.73 7.92 15.15
C GLU A 11 -4.33 7.40 13.76
N VAL A 12 -5.29 6.92 12.96
CA VAL A 12 -5.04 6.47 11.58
C VAL A 12 -4.54 7.63 10.71
N LEU A 13 -5.13 8.82 10.84
CA LEU A 13 -4.66 10.03 10.17
C LEU A 13 -3.20 10.36 10.52
N ARG A 14 -2.84 10.29 11.81
CA ARG A 14 -1.45 10.49 12.25
C ARG A 14 -0.49 9.45 11.71
N MET A 15 -0.92 8.20 11.53
CA MET A 15 -0.12 7.18 10.87
C MET A 15 0.14 7.51 9.40
N PHE A 16 -0.86 8.06 8.69
CA PHE A 16 -0.68 8.55 7.31
C PHE A 16 0.20 9.80 7.21
N GLU A 17 0.09 10.75 8.13
CA GLU A 17 0.94 11.95 8.17
C GLU A 17 2.41 11.60 8.50
N ALA A 18 2.63 10.64 9.39
CA ALA A 18 3.94 10.04 9.65
C ALA A 18 4.45 9.20 8.47
N GLY A 19 3.61 8.94 7.46
CA GLY A 19 3.90 8.15 6.27
C GLY A 19 5.06 8.70 5.43
N THR A 20 5.44 9.97 5.60
CA THR A 20 6.68 10.53 5.03
C THR A 20 7.96 9.93 5.61
N ALA A 21 7.87 9.16 6.71
CA ALA A 21 8.95 8.42 7.35
C ALA A 21 8.70 6.90 7.44
N MET A 22 7.58 6.39 6.91
CA MET A 22 7.25 4.96 6.93
C MET A 22 7.83 4.25 5.71
N SER A 23 8.23 2.99 5.89
CA SER A 23 8.66 2.17 4.75
C SER A 23 7.48 1.81 3.86
N VAL A 24 7.73 1.57 2.57
CA VAL A 24 6.73 1.05 1.62
C VAL A 24 5.96 -0.15 2.18
N ALA A 25 6.62 -1.03 2.94
CA ALA A 25 6.00 -2.22 3.52
C ALA A 25 4.95 -1.85 4.57
N ASP A 26 5.25 -0.87 5.43
CA ASP A 26 4.33 -0.45 6.48
C ASP A 26 3.12 0.28 5.89
N THR A 27 3.35 1.12 4.87
CA THR A 27 2.29 1.83 4.16
C THR A 27 1.31 0.87 3.49
N VAL A 28 1.83 -0.12 2.75
CA VAL A 28 1.02 -1.12 2.05
C VAL A 28 0.25 -2.00 3.06
N THR A 29 0.87 -2.36 4.19
CA THR A 29 0.22 -3.12 5.26
C THR A 29 -0.89 -2.32 5.95
N LEU A 30 -0.69 -1.02 6.15
CA LEU A 30 -1.70 -0.14 6.72
C LEU A 30 -2.94 -0.06 5.81
N VAL A 31 -2.74 0.15 4.51
CA VAL A 31 -3.85 0.18 3.53
C VAL A 31 -4.58 -1.17 3.49
N GLU A 32 -3.86 -2.29 3.45
CA GLU A 32 -4.49 -3.63 3.51
C GLU A 32 -5.32 -3.80 4.78
N THR A 33 -4.83 -3.32 5.92
CA THR A 33 -5.56 -3.41 7.20
C THR A 33 -6.83 -2.58 7.16
N LEU A 34 -6.81 -1.39 6.56
CA LEU A 34 -7.98 -0.53 6.42
C LEU A 34 -9.03 -1.13 5.48
N GLU A 35 -8.61 -1.74 4.36
CA GLU A 35 -9.51 -2.48 3.47
C GLU A 35 -10.14 -3.69 4.17
N ARG A 36 -9.35 -4.46 4.94
CA ARG A 36 -9.85 -5.63 5.70
C ARG A 36 -10.83 -5.25 6.80
N LEU A 37 -10.69 -4.03 7.34
CA LEU A 37 -11.64 -3.46 8.29
C LEU A 37 -12.86 -2.82 7.60
N GLY A 38 -12.84 -2.63 6.28
CA GLY A 38 -13.92 -2.02 5.50
C GLY A 38 -14.13 -0.53 5.78
N ILE A 39 -13.09 0.15 6.29
CA ILE A 39 -13.11 1.57 6.65
C ILE A 39 -12.24 2.43 5.73
N ASP A 40 -11.63 1.81 4.72
CA ASP A 40 -10.84 2.43 3.64
C ASP A 40 -11.58 3.61 2.99
N ASN A 41 -12.90 3.51 2.83
CA ASN A 41 -13.74 4.59 2.29
C ASN A 41 -13.65 5.91 3.06
N HIS A 42 -13.30 5.87 4.35
CA HIS A 42 -13.15 7.07 5.18
C HIS A 42 -11.79 7.77 5.04
N PHE A 43 -10.82 7.10 4.40
CA PHE A 43 -9.43 7.55 4.28
C PHE A 43 -8.95 7.53 2.82
N ARG A 44 -9.87 7.67 1.87
CA ARG A 44 -9.58 7.47 0.45
C ARG A 44 -8.52 8.45 -0.08
N GLU A 45 -8.50 9.67 0.42
CA GLU A 45 -7.53 10.70 0.03
C GLU A 45 -6.14 10.40 0.58
N GLU A 46 -6.07 9.96 1.84
CA GLU A 46 -4.85 9.58 2.53
C GLU A 46 -4.25 8.32 1.92
N ILE A 47 -5.09 7.33 1.60
CA ILE A 47 -4.68 6.11 0.88
C ILE A 47 -4.13 6.47 -0.49
N ASP A 48 -4.79 7.36 -1.25
CA ASP A 48 -4.31 7.78 -2.56
C ASP A 48 -2.96 8.53 -2.48
N ALA A 49 -2.79 9.40 -1.48
CA ALA A 49 -1.53 10.09 -1.24
C ALA A 49 -0.41 9.10 -0.85
N ALA A 50 -0.72 8.15 0.03
CA ALA A 50 0.19 7.09 0.46
C ALA A 50 0.63 6.20 -0.71
N LEU A 51 -0.31 5.79 -1.57
CA LEU A 51 -0.03 5.00 -2.77
C LEU A 51 0.79 5.78 -3.81
N ARG A 52 0.58 7.10 -3.93
CA ARG A 52 1.44 7.96 -4.75
C ARG A 52 2.88 8.00 -4.23
N CYS A 53 3.07 8.06 -2.91
CA CYS A 53 4.40 7.99 -2.28
C CYS A 53 5.06 6.63 -2.55
N VAL A 54 4.33 5.54 -2.29
CA VAL A 54 4.75 4.16 -2.57
C VAL A 54 5.12 3.98 -4.04
N ARG A 55 4.41 4.62 -4.98
CA ARG A 55 4.76 4.57 -6.41
C ARG A 55 6.06 5.33 -6.71
N SER A 56 6.25 6.50 -6.09
CA SER A 56 7.40 7.39 -6.35
C SER A 56 8.68 6.91 -5.69
N GLU A 57 8.58 6.18 -4.59
CA GLU A 57 9.69 5.44 -4.02
C GLU A 57 10.00 4.26 -4.95
N ASP A 58 10.95 4.49 -5.85
CA ASP A 58 11.70 3.42 -6.52
C ASP A 58 12.05 2.41 -5.45
N LEU A 59 11.73 1.12 -5.67
CA LEU A 59 11.95 0.09 -4.65
C LEU A 59 13.37 0.25 -4.14
N GLU A 60 13.50 0.73 -2.90
CA GLU A 60 14.75 0.61 -2.19
C GLU A 60 15.15 -0.85 -2.32
N PHE A 61 16.42 -1.05 -2.67
CA PHE A 61 17.02 -2.32 -3.07
C PHE A 61 16.79 -3.48 -2.07
N GLY A 62 16.24 -3.20 -0.88
CA GLY A 62 15.80 -4.17 0.14
C GLY A 62 14.33 -4.61 0.11
N CYS A 63 13.42 -3.89 -0.57
CA CYS A 63 11.99 -4.23 -0.62
C CYS A 63 11.66 -5.38 -1.59
N TYR A 64 12.62 -5.74 -2.46
CA TYR A 64 12.55 -6.89 -3.36
C TYR A 64 12.59 -8.25 -2.66
N ASN A 65 13.03 -8.31 -1.40
CA ASN A 65 13.19 -9.57 -0.68
C ASN A 65 11.86 -10.12 -0.13
N ASP A 66 10.83 -9.28 0.03
CA ASP A 66 9.52 -9.74 0.49
C ASP A 66 8.50 -9.74 -0.66
N LEU A 67 8.36 -10.91 -1.30
CA LEU A 67 7.40 -11.17 -2.37
C LEU A 67 5.98 -10.75 -1.97
N ARG A 68 5.63 -10.85 -0.68
CA ARG A 68 4.31 -10.46 -0.17
C ARG A 68 4.12 -8.95 -0.26
N ILE A 69 5.13 -8.17 0.11
CA ILE A 69 5.06 -6.69 0.03
C ILE A 69 4.98 -6.24 -1.43
N VAL A 70 5.79 -6.87 -2.31
CA VAL A 70 5.74 -6.61 -3.74
C VAL A 70 4.34 -6.92 -4.30
N ALA A 71 3.79 -8.11 -4.02
CA ALA A 71 2.46 -8.50 -4.48
C ALA A 71 1.35 -7.57 -3.96
N LEU A 72 1.39 -7.19 -2.68
CA LEU A 72 0.42 -6.26 -2.10
C LEU A 72 0.51 -4.87 -2.72
N ARG A 73 1.73 -4.35 -2.95
CA ARG A 73 1.93 -3.07 -3.65
C ARG A 73 1.32 -3.10 -5.05
N PHE A 74 1.59 -4.15 -5.84
CA PHE A 74 1.01 -4.31 -7.16
C PHE A 74 -0.51 -4.36 -7.13
N ARG A 75 -1.07 -5.14 -6.19
CA ARG A 75 -2.52 -5.27 -6.00
C ARG A 75 -3.17 -3.91 -5.67
N LEU A 76 -2.65 -3.19 -4.67
CA LEU A 76 -3.20 -1.90 -4.26
C LEU A 76 -3.07 -0.85 -5.37
N LEU A 77 -1.91 -0.75 -6.02
CA LEU A 77 -1.73 0.21 -7.12
C LEU A 77 -2.73 -0.06 -8.26
N ARG A 78 -2.96 -1.33 -8.61
CA ARG A 78 -3.98 -1.70 -9.60
C ARG A 78 -5.40 -1.40 -9.15
N GLN A 79 -5.77 -1.75 -7.91
CA GLN A 79 -7.09 -1.47 -7.34
C GLN A 79 -7.41 0.03 -7.37
N HIS A 80 -6.41 0.88 -7.13
CA HIS A 80 -6.56 2.34 -7.12
C HIS A 80 -6.34 2.99 -8.50
N GLY A 81 -6.16 2.21 -9.57
CA GLY A 81 -6.06 2.73 -10.95
C GLY A 81 -4.69 3.29 -11.32
N PHE A 82 -3.66 3.05 -10.52
CA PHE A 82 -2.29 3.39 -10.89
C PHE A 82 -1.74 2.41 -11.92
N TRP A 83 -1.25 2.95 -13.03
CA TRP A 83 -0.53 2.16 -14.02
C TRP A 83 0.86 1.81 -13.50
N VAL A 84 1.06 0.53 -13.17
CA VAL A 84 2.38 -0.02 -12.85
C VAL A 84 2.83 -0.83 -14.05
N SER A 85 3.98 -0.48 -14.63
CA SER A 85 4.55 -1.32 -15.68
C SER A 85 4.91 -2.67 -15.06
N ALA A 86 4.46 -3.76 -15.68
CA ALA A 86 4.90 -5.11 -15.36
C ALA A 86 6.34 -5.35 -15.86
N GLY A 87 7.19 -4.32 -15.77
CA GLY A 87 8.58 -4.31 -16.18
C GLY A 87 9.39 -5.24 -15.29
N LEU A 88 9.24 -6.52 -15.56
CA LEU A 88 10.16 -7.62 -15.28
C LEU A 88 10.85 -7.54 -13.92
N TYR A 89 10.08 -7.69 -12.84
CA TYR A 89 10.59 -8.12 -11.53
C TYR A 89 10.91 -9.63 -11.61
N PHE A 90 11.82 -10.03 -12.50
CA PHE A 90 12.25 -11.42 -12.65
C PHE A 90 13.77 -11.49 -12.69
N LYS A 91 14.38 -11.76 -11.54
CA LYS A 91 15.73 -12.30 -11.46
C LYS A 91 15.67 -13.64 -10.74
N GLY A 92 15.16 -14.64 -11.45
CA GLY A 92 14.96 -15.99 -10.93
C GLY A 92 13.69 -16.56 -11.53
N GLN A 93 13.85 -17.62 -12.31
CA GLN A 93 12.83 -18.31 -13.08
C GLN A 93 11.56 -18.57 -12.24
N ASP A 94 10.43 -17.98 -12.62
CA ASP A 94 9.15 -18.68 -12.78
C ASP A 94 8.09 -17.68 -13.25
N VAL A 95 7.60 -17.89 -14.46
CA VAL A 95 6.55 -17.10 -15.10
C VAL A 95 5.24 -17.38 -14.38
N LEU A 96 4.70 -16.38 -13.69
CA LEU A 96 3.30 -16.11 -13.32
C LEU A 96 3.44 -14.90 -12.36
N VAL A 97 2.97 -13.69 -12.66
CA VAL A 97 1.59 -13.27 -12.40
C VAL A 97 1.21 -12.09 -13.32
N ALA A 98 1.04 -12.33 -14.62
CA ALA A 98 0.22 -11.41 -15.44
C ALA A 98 -1.28 -11.75 -15.37
N TYR A 99 -1.60 -12.87 -14.74
CA TYR A 99 -2.94 -13.29 -14.38
C TYR A 99 -2.89 -13.71 -12.93
N PHE A 100 -3.46 -12.93 -12.02
CA PHE A 100 -4.28 -13.44 -10.92
C PHE A 100 -4.86 -12.25 -10.13
N PHE A 101 -6.19 -12.16 -10.22
CA PHE A 101 -7.18 -11.30 -9.56
C PHE A 101 -7.08 -9.78 -9.75
#